data_AF-A0AAW2VZ52-F1
#
_entry.id   AF-A0AAW2VZ52-F1
#
_cell.length_a   1.000
_cell.length_b   1.000
_cell.length_c   1.000
_cell.angle_alpha   90.00
_cell.angle_beta   90.00
_cell.angle_gamma   90.00
#
_symmetry.space_group_name_H-M   'P 1'
#
loop_
_entity.id
_entity.type
_entity.pdbx_description
1 polymer ?
#
loop_
_entity_poly.entity_id
_entity_poly.type
_entity_poly.pdbx_seq_one_letter_code
_entity_poly.pdbx_strand_id
1 'polypeptide(L)'
;METNKFNGTNYHDWLRNLRILLDFKNQGYVLDKPLPETLPEGSSPEEHLTFEKWHEDNCKVRSIILASMTNEIQKQYDRLEDVPSIMLRMKDVYVVPDRHIRYAATKVFFETKMAEGSSVQIHGVKMLSLVEKLEDLKVGLNNDTYIDVILQSLPILRPIYC
;
A
#
# COMPACT_ATOMS: atom_id res chain seq x y z
N MET A 1 -22.50 -4.08 -6.23
CA MET A 1 -21.54 -3.05 -6.71
C MET A 1 -20.84 -2.30 -5.58
N GLU A 2 -21.46 -2.09 -4.41
CA GLU A 2 -20.84 -1.42 -3.25
C GLU A 2 -19.65 -2.18 -2.61
N THR A 3 -19.68 -3.52 -2.61
CA THR A 3 -18.71 -4.36 -1.89
C THR A 3 -17.26 -4.32 -2.42
N ASN A 4 -17.04 -3.76 -3.61
CA ASN A 4 -15.71 -3.67 -4.24
C ASN A 4 -15.20 -2.22 -4.39
N LYS A 5 -15.88 -1.24 -3.79
CA LYS A 5 -15.42 0.15 -3.84
C LYS A 5 -14.15 0.33 -3.01
N PHE A 6 -13.28 1.21 -3.47
CA PHE A 6 -12.11 1.64 -2.71
C PHE A 6 -12.53 2.48 -1.50
N ASN A 7 -12.13 2.04 -0.31
CA ASN A 7 -12.50 2.66 0.96
C ASN A 7 -11.28 3.10 1.80
N GLY A 8 -10.09 3.07 1.22
CA GLY A 8 -8.84 3.49 1.88
C GLY A 8 -8.09 2.36 2.58
N THR A 9 -8.74 1.23 2.91
CA THR A 9 -8.08 0.09 3.58
C THR A 9 -7.83 -1.08 2.63
N ASN A 10 -8.55 -1.15 1.52
CA ASN A 10 -8.52 -2.27 0.57
C ASN A 10 -7.73 -1.97 -0.72
N TYR A 11 -6.69 -1.12 -0.68
CA TYR A 11 -5.99 -0.65 -1.89
C TYR A 11 -5.50 -1.77 -2.80
N HIS A 12 -4.85 -2.81 -2.23
CA HIS A 12 -4.30 -3.91 -3.02
C HIS A 12 -5.39 -4.74 -3.71
N ASP A 13 -6.48 -5.05 -3.01
CA ASP A 13 -7.60 -5.81 -3.58
C ASP A 13 -8.37 -4.98 -4.62
N TRP A 14 -8.59 -3.71 -4.34
CA TRP A 14 -9.20 -2.77 -5.28
C TRP A 14 -8.37 -2.62 -6.55
N LEU A 15 -7.06 -2.42 -6.44
CA LEU A 15 -6.16 -2.30 -7.59
C LEU A 15 -6.14 -3.58 -8.44
N ARG A 16 -6.16 -4.75 -7.81
CA ARG A 16 -6.26 -6.04 -8.51
C ARG A 16 -7.56 -6.12 -9.32
N ASN A 17 -8.70 -5.77 -8.72
CA ASN A 17 -10.00 -5.79 -9.38
C ASN A 17 -10.08 -4.76 -10.52
N LEU A 18 -9.50 -3.57 -10.31
CA LEU A 18 -9.40 -2.52 -11.32
C LEU A 18 -8.60 -3.01 -12.53
N ARG A 19 -7.43 -3.62 -12.31
CA ARG A 19 -6.60 -4.16 -13.40
C ARG A 19 -7.35 -5.20 -14.23
N ILE A 20 -8.04 -6.14 -13.58
CA ILE A 20 -8.86 -7.15 -14.28
C ILE A 20 -9.91 -6.48 -15.19
N LEU A 21 -10.59 -5.45 -14.69
CA LEU A 21 -11.59 -4.70 -15.45
C LEU A 21 -10.97 -3.94 -16.64
N LEU A 22 -9.80 -3.33 -16.44
CA LEU A 22 -9.13 -2.56 -17.49
C LEU A 22 -8.48 -3.45 -18.55
N ASP A 23 -7.96 -4.61 -18.16
CA ASP A 23 -7.43 -5.61 -19.08
C ASP A 23 -8.54 -6.14 -19.99
N PHE A 24 -9.74 -6.40 -19.44
CA PHE A 24 -10.92 -6.74 -20.23
C PHE A 24 -11.29 -5.65 -21.25
N LYS A 25 -11.03 -4.37 -20.92
CA LYS A 25 -11.26 -3.22 -21.81
C LYS A 25 -10.08 -2.90 -22.74
N ASN A 26 -8.97 -3.62 -22.62
CA ASN A 26 -7.70 -3.32 -23.29
C ASN A 26 -7.15 -1.91 -22.98
N GLN A 27 -7.32 -1.46 -21.74
CA GLN A 27 -6.96 -0.11 -21.24
C GLN A 27 -6.00 -0.15 -20.05
N GLY A 28 -5.53 -1.33 -19.63
CA GLY A 28 -4.65 -1.49 -18.46
C GLY A 28 -3.37 -0.67 -18.55
N TYR A 29 -2.87 -0.44 -19.78
CA TYR A 29 -1.66 0.33 -20.05
C TYR A 29 -1.70 1.77 -19.51
N VAL A 30 -2.89 2.36 -19.34
CA VAL A 30 -3.10 3.73 -18.87
C VAL A 30 -2.67 3.90 -17.40
N LEU A 31 -2.65 2.82 -16.61
CA LEU A 31 -2.25 2.87 -15.21
C LEU A 31 -0.74 3.08 -15.02
N ASP A 32 0.07 2.54 -15.93
CA ASP A 32 1.51 2.39 -15.72
C ASP A 32 2.35 3.28 -16.65
N LYS A 33 1.79 3.76 -17.76
CA LYS A 33 2.50 4.56 -18.75
C LYS A 33 2.15 6.05 -18.62
N PRO A 34 3.12 6.96 -18.85
CA PRO A 34 2.87 8.39 -18.80
C PRO A 34 1.87 8.81 -19.89
N LEU A 35 1.09 9.86 -19.59
CA LEU A 35 0.23 10.51 -20.57
C LEU A 35 1.12 11.22 -21.61
N PRO A 36 0.98 10.94 -22.92
CA PRO A 36 1.69 11.69 -23.95
C PRO A 36 1.25 13.16 -23.96
N GLU A 37 2.17 14.09 -23.80
CA GLU A 37 1.84 15.53 -23.68
C GLU A 37 1.64 16.20 -25.05
N THR A 38 2.44 15.84 -26.05
CA THR A 38 2.43 16.49 -27.37
C THR A 38 2.80 15.52 -28.49
N LEU A 39 2.26 15.76 -29.69
CA LEU A 39 2.69 15.12 -30.92
C LEU A 39 3.79 15.95 -31.61
N PRO A 40 4.89 15.32 -32.08
CA PRO A 40 5.88 16.00 -32.91
C PRO A 40 5.32 16.60 -34.19
N GLU A 41 5.97 17.66 -34.67
CA GLU A 41 5.62 18.26 -35.96
C GLU A 41 5.99 17.30 -37.10
N GLY A 42 5.02 17.00 -37.97
CA GLY A 42 5.18 15.99 -39.03
C GLY A 42 4.77 14.56 -38.64
N SER A 43 4.08 14.39 -37.51
CA SER A 43 3.54 13.09 -37.10
C SER A 43 2.63 12.46 -38.14
N SER A 44 2.67 11.12 -38.21
CA SER A 44 1.85 10.36 -39.15
C SER A 44 0.38 10.30 -38.69
N PRO A 45 -0.58 10.09 -39.60
CA PRO A 45 -1.99 9.90 -39.24
C PRO A 45 -2.21 8.82 -38.17
N GLU A 46 -1.40 7.74 -38.20
CA GLU A 46 -1.44 6.65 -37.22
C GLU A 46 -0.96 7.10 -35.83
N GLU A 47 0.04 7.97 -35.75
CA GLU A 47 0.52 8.55 -34.50
C GLU A 47 -0.53 9.47 -33.88
N HIS A 48 -1.18 10.30 -34.71
CA HIS A 48 -2.31 11.14 -34.30
C HIS A 48 -3.45 10.29 -33.71
N LEU A 49 -3.85 9.23 -34.42
CA LEU A 49 -4.92 8.33 -33.96
C LEU A 49 -4.55 7.62 -32.63
N THR A 50 -3.29 7.23 -32.47
CA THR A 50 -2.79 6.63 -31.23
C THR A 50 -2.84 7.61 -30.07
N PHE A 51 -2.45 8.87 -30.30
CA PHE A 51 -2.48 9.93 -29.30
C PHE A 51 -3.91 10.28 -28.86
N GLU A 52 -4.84 10.43 -29.81
CA GLU A 52 -6.26 10.68 -29.51
C GLU A 52 -6.87 9.53 -28.72
N LYS A 53 -6.61 8.30 -29.15
CA LYS A 53 -7.07 7.10 -28.45
C LYS A 53 -6.56 7.05 -27.01
N TRP A 54 -5.30 7.42 -26.80
CA TRP A 54 -4.73 7.46 -25.46
C TRP A 54 -5.46 8.44 -24.55
N HIS A 55 -5.76 9.65 -25.05
CA HIS A 55 -6.49 10.66 -24.29
C HIS A 55 -7.92 10.24 -23.97
N GLU A 56 -8.58 9.58 -24.93
CA GLU A 56 -9.90 9.01 -24.74
C GLU A 56 -9.88 7.91 -23.67
N ASP A 57 -8.91 6.99 -23.75
CA ASP A 57 -8.74 5.91 -22.78
C ASP A 57 -8.39 6.46 -21.39
N ASN A 58 -7.53 7.50 -21.29
CA ASN A 58 -7.27 8.20 -20.02
C ASN A 58 -8.56 8.76 -19.39
N CYS A 59 -9.42 9.40 -20.19
CA CYS A 59 -10.70 9.94 -19.68
C CYS A 59 -11.65 8.84 -19.20
N LYS A 60 -11.72 7.73 -19.95
CA LYS A 60 -12.54 6.55 -19.58
C LYS A 60 -12.02 5.90 -18.30
N VAL A 61 -10.72 5.64 -18.22
CA VAL A 61 -10.08 5.00 -17.06
C VAL A 61 -10.20 5.89 -15.82
N ARG A 62 -9.98 7.20 -15.95
CA ARG A 62 -10.20 8.16 -14.86
C ARG A 62 -11.62 8.05 -14.31
N SER A 63 -12.62 8.02 -15.18
CA SER A 63 -14.02 7.89 -14.78
C SER A 63 -14.29 6.57 -14.06
N ILE A 64 -13.70 5.46 -14.53
CA ILE A 64 -13.81 4.15 -13.87
C ILE A 64 -13.18 4.19 -12.47
N ILE A 65 -11.97 4.73 -12.35
CA ILE A 65 -11.24 4.87 -11.09
C ILE A 65 -12.09 5.65 -10.09
N LEU A 66 -12.56 6.85 -10.46
CA LEU A 66 -13.37 7.71 -9.58
C LEU A 66 -14.70 7.05 -9.20
N ALA A 67 -15.40 6.40 -10.14
CA ALA A 67 -16.66 5.70 -9.86
C ALA A 67 -16.48 4.46 -8.98
N SER A 68 -15.28 3.89 -8.95
CA SER A 68 -14.93 2.73 -8.12
C SER A 68 -14.53 3.11 -6.70
N MET A 69 -14.60 4.39 -6.32
CA MET A 69 -14.28 4.87 -4.98
C MET A 69 -15.52 5.14 -4.14
N THR A 70 -15.34 5.20 -2.83
CA THR A 70 -16.29 5.87 -1.92
C THR A 70 -16.33 7.38 -2.21
N ASN A 71 -17.46 8.03 -1.90
CA ASN A 71 -17.66 9.45 -2.19
C ASN A 71 -16.63 10.34 -1.49
N GLU A 72 -16.21 9.96 -0.27
CA GLU A 72 -15.23 10.68 0.54
C GLU A 72 -13.85 10.67 -0.10
N ILE A 73 -13.46 9.55 -0.70
CA ILE A 73 -12.17 9.42 -1.39
C ILE A 73 -12.25 10.03 -2.78
N GLN A 74 -13.34 9.80 -3.52
CA GLN A 74 -13.53 10.34 -4.87
C GLN A 74 -13.31 11.86 -4.92
N LYS A 75 -13.87 12.62 -3.96
CA LYS A 75 -13.72 14.09 -3.85
C LYS A 75 -12.27 14.56 -3.66
N GLN A 76 -11.36 13.67 -3.26
CA GLN A 76 -9.95 14.02 -3.10
C GLN A 76 -9.17 13.93 -4.41
N TYR A 77 -9.70 13.19 -5.40
CA TYR A 77 -9.03 12.88 -6.67
C TYR A 77 -9.81 13.39 -7.90
N ASP A 78 -11.06 13.85 -7.75
CA ASP A 78 -11.92 14.26 -8.86
C ASP A 78 -11.41 15.45 -9.69
N ARG A 79 -10.54 16.28 -9.12
CA ARG A 79 -9.88 17.41 -9.81
C ARG A 79 -8.62 17.03 -10.58
N LEU A 80 -8.12 15.81 -10.44
CA LEU A 80 -6.92 15.36 -11.16
C LEU A 80 -7.32 14.87 -12.55
N GLU A 81 -6.66 15.38 -13.59
CA GLU A 81 -7.06 15.15 -14.98
C GLU A 81 -6.43 13.89 -15.58
N ASP A 82 -5.27 13.48 -15.11
CA ASP A 82 -4.54 12.33 -15.63
C ASP A 82 -4.50 11.16 -14.62
N VAL A 83 -4.66 9.95 -15.16
CA VAL A 83 -4.63 8.71 -14.39
C VAL A 83 -3.27 8.49 -13.69
N PRO A 84 -2.11 8.73 -14.33
CA PRO A 84 -0.81 8.57 -13.68
C PRO A 84 -0.68 9.37 -12.37
N SER A 85 -1.10 10.63 -12.34
CA SER A 85 -1.07 11.48 -11.13
C SER A 85 -1.99 10.95 -10.02
N ILE A 86 -3.18 10.47 -10.37
CA ILE A 86 -4.09 9.81 -9.41
C ILE A 86 -3.39 8.59 -8.80
N MET A 87 -2.86 7.70 -9.66
CA MET A 87 -2.24 6.45 -9.22
C MET A 87 -0.98 6.71 -8.37
N LEU A 88 -0.16 7.69 -8.72
CA LEU A 88 1.02 8.08 -7.95
C LEU A 88 0.64 8.55 -6.54
N ARG A 89 -0.31 9.49 -6.44
CA ARG A 89 -0.76 10.01 -5.15
C ARG A 89 -1.43 8.92 -4.30
N MET A 90 -2.23 8.06 -4.90
CA MET A 90 -2.85 6.95 -4.17
C MET A 90 -1.79 5.96 -3.66
N LYS A 91 -0.74 5.69 -4.44
CA LYS A 91 0.36 4.82 -4.01
C LYS A 91 1.05 5.40 -2.76
N ASP A 92 1.34 6.70 -2.76
CA ASP A 92 1.99 7.35 -1.62
C ASP A 92 1.15 7.31 -0.35
N VAL A 93 -0.18 7.41 -0.49
CA VAL A 93 -1.10 7.44 0.67
C VAL A 93 -1.47 6.03 1.16
N TYR A 94 -1.66 5.05 0.26
CA TYR A 94 -2.35 3.79 0.60
C TYR A 94 -1.54 2.51 0.36
N VAL A 95 -0.42 2.54 -0.38
CA VAL A 95 0.46 1.35 -0.52
C VAL A 95 1.38 1.19 0.68
N VAL A 96 1.51 2.26 1.46
CA VAL A 96 2.31 2.33 2.66
C VAL A 96 1.35 2.15 3.84
N PRO A 97 1.42 1.06 4.64
CA PRO A 97 0.70 1.05 5.92
C PRO A 97 1.07 2.33 6.68
N ASP A 98 0.09 3.09 7.19
CA ASP A 98 0.30 4.45 7.68
C ASP A 98 1.61 4.56 8.50
N ARG A 99 2.45 5.56 8.19
CA ARG A 99 3.76 5.72 8.87
C ARG A 99 3.60 5.72 10.39
N HIS A 100 2.52 6.28 10.92
CA HIS A 100 2.18 6.27 12.33
C HIS A 100 1.76 4.88 12.81
N ILE A 101 1.05 4.07 12.01
CA ILE A 101 0.71 2.68 12.35
C ILE A 101 1.96 1.82 12.42
N ARG A 102 2.85 1.91 11.41
CA ARG A 102 4.16 1.24 11.47
C ARG A 102 4.95 1.69 12.68
N TYR A 103 5.11 3.01 12.85
CA TYR A 103 5.83 3.57 13.99
C TYR A 103 5.26 3.10 15.33
N ALA A 104 3.93 3.10 15.50
CA ALA A 104 3.29 2.65 16.73
C ALA A 104 3.52 1.16 16.99
N ALA A 105 3.37 0.31 15.97
CA ALA A 105 3.64 -1.12 16.10
C ALA A 105 5.12 -1.40 16.41
N THR A 106 6.04 -0.73 15.69
CA THR A 106 7.49 -0.83 15.91
C THR A 106 7.82 -0.39 17.34
N LYS A 107 7.31 0.76 17.78
CA LYS A 107 7.51 1.26 19.14
C LYS A 107 7.08 0.24 20.19
N VAL A 108 5.87 -0.31 20.07
CA VAL A 108 5.37 -1.34 20.99
C VAL A 108 6.28 -2.57 21.01
N PHE A 109 6.76 -3.03 19.85
CA PHE A 109 7.67 -4.17 19.77
C PHE A 109 9.00 -3.92 20.50
N PHE A 110 9.64 -2.78 20.25
CA PHE A 110 10.92 -2.43 20.89
C PHE A 110 10.77 -2.15 22.40
N GLU A 111 9.64 -1.62 22.84
CA GLU A 111 9.39 -1.28 24.25
C GLU A 111 8.84 -2.46 25.06
N THR A 112 8.36 -3.53 24.41
CA THR A 112 7.79 -4.68 25.12
C THR A 112 8.88 -5.42 25.89
N LYS A 113 8.71 -5.51 27.20
CA LYS A 113 9.55 -6.30 28.12
C LYS A 113 8.71 -7.37 28.80
N MET A 114 9.35 -8.49 29.12
CA MET A 114 8.73 -9.56 29.90
C MET A 114 8.56 -9.08 31.34
N ALA A 115 7.36 -9.23 31.89
CA ALA A 115 7.11 -8.88 33.28
C ALA A 115 7.85 -9.83 34.23
N GLU A 116 8.38 -9.31 35.34
CA GLU A 116 9.04 -10.14 36.35
C GLU A 116 8.07 -11.20 36.90
N GLY A 117 8.53 -12.45 36.98
CA GLY A 117 7.71 -13.58 37.41
C GLY A 117 6.70 -14.10 36.37
N SER A 118 6.61 -13.51 35.17
CA SER A 118 5.75 -14.04 34.10
C SER A 118 6.40 -15.19 33.31
N SER A 119 5.60 -16.00 32.63
CA SER A 119 6.10 -17.13 31.83
C SER A 119 6.76 -16.66 30.54
N VAL A 120 7.97 -17.16 30.26
CA VAL A 120 8.70 -16.96 29.00
C VAL A 120 7.87 -17.42 27.80
N GLN A 121 7.09 -18.49 27.94
CA GLN A 121 6.24 -18.99 26.84
C GLN A 121 5.12 -18.00 26.50
N ILE A 122 4.45 -17.45 27.51
CA ILE A 122 3.39 -16.45 27.33
C ILE A 122 3.96 -15.18 26.67
N HIS A 123 5.13 -14.75 27.14
CA HIS A 123 5.82 -13.61 26.55
C HIS A 123 6.27 -13.87 25.11
N GLY A 124 6.77 -15.08 24.82
CA GLY A 124 7.18 -15.50 23.48
C GLY A 124 6.02 -15.43 22.48
N VAL A 125 4.83 -15.90 22.86
CA VAL A 125 3.61 -15.78 22.04
C VAL A 125 3.26 -14.31 21.78
N LYS A 126 3.34 -13.44 22.80
CA LYS A 126 3.12 -12.01 22.64
C LYS A 126 4.12 -11.38 21.65
N MET A 127 5.41 -11.68 21.79
CA MET A 127 6.43 -11.17 20.87
C MET A 127 6.22 -11.68 19.45
N LEU A 128 5.85 -12.97 19.28
CA LEU A 128 5.53 -13.54 17.96
C LEU A 128 4.38 -12.79 17.28
N SER A 129 3.28 -12.54 18.00
CA SER A 129 2.15 -11.77 17.44
C SER A 129 2.53 -10.34 17.03
N LEU A 130 3.52 -9.74 17.70
CA LEU A 130 4.05 -8.43 17.31
C LEU A 130 4.91 -8.52 16.05
N VAL A 131 5.70 -9.58 15.89
CA VAL A 131 6.48 -9.85 14.68
C VAL A 131 5.55 -10.03 13.48
N GLU A 132 4.56 -10.91 13.58
CA GLU A 132 3.56 -11.16 12.53
C GLU A 132 2.89 -9.84 12.09
N LYS A 133 2.50 -9.00 13.07
CA LYS A 133 1.94 -7.67 12.80
C LYS A 133 2.91 -6.74 12.06
N LEU A 134 4.21 -6.79 12.36
CA LEU A 134 5.22 -5.97 11.68
C LEU A 134 5.49 -6.46 10.26
N GLU A 135 5.42 -7.78 10.02
CA GLU A 135 5.51 -8.40 8.69
C GLU A 135 4.32 -8.03 7.81
N ASP A 136 3.09 -8.11 8.35
CA ASP A 136 1.86 -7.66 7.68
C ASP A 136 1.94 -6.17 7.29
N LEU A 137 2.52 -5.36 8.17
CA LEU A 137 2.77 -3.93 7.95
C LEU A 137 4.01 -3.65 7.11
N LYS A 138 4.71 -4.68 6.59
CA LYS A 138 5.87 -4.55 5.70
C LYS A 138 6.90 -3.54 6.21
N VAL A 139 7.19 -3.57 7.51
CA VAL A 139 8.10 -2.61 8.17
C VAL A 139 9.54 -2.75 7.67
N GLY A 140 9.90 -3.92 7.16
CA GLY A 140 11.19 -4.16 6.51
C GLY A 140 12.36 -4.37 7.47
N LEU A 141 12.10 -4.83 8.69
CA LEU A 141 13.16 -5.26 9.60
C LEU A 141 13.74 -6.60 9.13
N ASN A 142 15.05 -6.80 9.35
CA ASN A 142 15.69 -8.08 9.09
C ASN A 142 15.46 -9.07 10.26
N ASN A 143 15.64 -10.36 9.98
CA ASN A 143 15.41 -11.42 10.97
C ASN A 143 16.29 -11.26 12.21
N ASP A 144 17.53 -10.83 12.04
CA ASP A 144 18.46 -10.61 13.15
C ASP A 144 17.94 -9.53 14.12
N THR A 145 17.35 -8.45 13.61
CA THR A 145 16.73 -7.41 14.45
C THR A 145 15.58 -7.96 15.28
N TYR A 146 14.74 -8.83 14.70
CA TYR A 146 13.65 -9.45 15.46
C TYR A 146 14.21 -10.32 16.60
N ILE A 147 15.22 -11.14 16.30
CA ILE A 147 15.87 -12.00 17.30
C ILE A 147 16.50 -11.16 18.41
N ASP A 148 17.26 -10.13 18.06
CA ASP A 148 17.94 -9.26 19.03
C ASP A 148 16.95 -8.57 19.98
N VAL A 149 15.85 -8.02 19.44
CA VAL A 149 14.84 -7.35 20.25
C VAL A 149 14.09 -8.34 21.14
N ILE A 150 13.78 -9.55 20.64
CA ILE A 150 13.17 -10.62 21.45
C ILE A 150 14.10 -11.01 22.60
N LEU A 151 15.39 -11.23 22.35
CA LEU A 151 16.35 -11.55 23.40
C LEU A 151 16.48 -10.42 24.42
N GLN A 152 16.52 -9.16 23.97
CA GLN A 152 16.54 -7.98 24.84
C GLN A 152 15.25 -7.76 25.64
N SER A 153 14.13 -8.37 25.23
CA SER A 153 12.86 -8.26 25.93
C SER A 153 12.75 -9.18 27.15
N LEU A 154 13.58 -10.22 27.22
CA LEU A 154 13.62 -11.19 28.31
C LEU A 154 14.34 -10.60 29.54
N PRO A 155 14.03 -11.08 30.75
CA PRO A 155 14.77 -10.67 31.94
C PRO A 155 16.21 -11.16 31.82
N ILE A 156 17.15 -10.36 32.31
CA ILE A 156 18.53 -10.80 32.49
C ILE A 156 18.50 -11.98 33.46
N LEU A 157 19.04 -13.12 33.03
CA LEU A 157 19.32 -14.24 33.93
C LEU A 157 20.21 -13.71 35.04
N ARG A 158 19.65 -13.46 36.23
CA ARG A 158 20.48 -13.19 37.41
C ARG A 158 21.20 -14.50 37.72
N PRO A 159 22.54 -14.54 37.72
CA PRO A 159 23.24 -15.72 38.20
C PRO A 159 22.82 -15.95 39.65
N ILE A 160 22.23 -17.12 39.91
CA ILE A 160 21.92 -17.59 41.25
C ILE A 160 23.28 -17.93 41.88
N TYR A 161 23.93 -16.94 42.47
CA TYR A 161 24.99 -17.20 43.43
C TYR A 161 24.32 -17.46 44.78
N CYS A 162 24.06 -18.74 45.07
CA CYS A 162 23.87 -19.27 46.42
C CYS A 162 25.19 -19.87 46.90
#